data_AF-A8ZSK5-F1
#
_entry.id   AF-A8ZSK5-F1
#
_cell.length_a   1.000
_cell.length_b   1.000
_cell.length_c   1.000
_cell.angle_alpha   90.00
_cell.angle_beta   90.00
_cell.angle_gamma   90.00
#
_symmetry.space_group_name_H-M   'P 1'
#
loop_
_entity.id
_entity.type
_entity.pdbx_description
1 polymer ?
#
loop_
_entity_poly.entity_id
_entity_poly.type
_entity_poly.pdbx_seq_one_letter_code
_entity_poly.pdbx_strand_id
1 'polypeptide(L)'
;MTIETKEQYLERLLAEKKPRCPACGQEMEIWEPPILNFSDGLGWGTPYLFVCFNNNCPTYTQGWAYMQETFGHKASYRNMCYPFTEQFETMPVFSDQGGLAQVVTEETVAEQDRIREATKRGFSLLAEFYTTKSWYEVLTLLLDATEPAKVRLKAAEMVGDIGDLEAIEPLRSYNFGNAILNEAAQKAVAKIHERHFTLECPYCAEIIKKRAKVCKHCGKELST
;
A
#
# COMPACT_ATOMS: atom_id res chain seq x y z
N MET A 1 27.60 -0.47 -14.34
CA MET A 1 27.00 0.11 -13.12
C MET A 1 26.06 -0.93 -12.55
N THR A 2 26.39 -1.49 -11.39
CA THR A 2 25.50 -2.42 -10.70
C THR A 2 24.39 -1.60 -10.05
N ILE A 3 23.14 -1.85 -10.41
CA ILE A 3 21.99 -1.18 -9.79
C ILE A 3 21.79 -1.86 -8.42
N GLU A 4 22.06 -1.13 -7.34
CA GLU A 4 21.81 -1.57 -5.96
C GLU A 4 20.30 -1.52 -5.68
N THR A 5 19.74 -2.56 -5.05
CA THR A 5 18.34 -2.52 -4.61
C THR A 5 18.21 -1.70 -3.32
N LYS A 6 17.00 -1.25 -3.02
CA LYS A 6 16.72 -0.51 -1.78
C LYS A 6 17.05 -1.34 -0.52
N GLU A 7 16.87 -2.65 -0.58
CA GLU A 7 17.20 -3.58 0.50
C GLU A 7 18.71 -3.67 0.72
N GLN A 8 19.47 -3.86 -0.37
CA GLN A 8 20.94 -3.89 -0.30
C GLN A 8 21.50 -2.59 0.27
N TYR A 9 20.90 -1.46 -0.12
CA TYR A 9 21.25 -0.15 0.43
C TYR A 9 20.95 -0.07 1.94
N LEU A 10 19.79 -0.56 2.39
CA LEU A 10 19.43 -0.55 3.81
C LEU A 10 20.34 -1.46 4.64
N GLU A 11 20.66 -2.66 4.15
CA GLU A 11 21.59 -3.58 4.82
C GLU A 11 22.95 -2.94 5.01
N ARG A 12 23.47 -2.29 3.96
CA ARG A 12 24.72 -1.53 4.03
C ARG A 12 24.62 -0.37 5.01
N LEU A 13 23.50 0.36 5.01
CA LEU A 13 23.26 1.48 5.92
C LEU A 13 23.17 1.05 7.39
N LEU A 14 22.55 -0.10 7.67
CA LEU A 14 22.43 -0.65 9.02
C LEU A 14 23.79 -1.10 9.58
N ALA A 15 24.73 -1.47 8.72
CA ALA A 15 26.11 -1.77 9.11
C ALA A 15 26.96 -0.53 9.37
N GLU A 16 26.53 0.66 8.91
CA GLU A 16 27.23 1.92 9.15
C GLU A 16 27.03 2.43 10.56
N LYS A 17 28.03 3.16 11.05
CA LYS A 17 27.90 3.88 12.31
C LYS A 17 26.96 5.07 12.14
N LYS A 18 25.89 5.12 12.93
CA LYS A 18 24.95 6.26 12.96
C LYS A 18 25.71 7.57 13.27
N PRO A 19 25.53 8.63 12.48
CA PRO A 19 26.15 9.91 12.74
C PRO A 19 25.51 10.59 13.95
N ARG A 20 26.24 11.54 14.55
CA ARG A 20 25.72 12.40 15.61
C ARG A 20 25.27 13.73 15.02
N CYS A 21 24.15 14.24 15.53
CA CYS A 21 23.61 15.52 15.12
C CYS A 21 24.61 16.67 15.42
N PRO A 22 24.89 17.57 14.46
CA PRO A 22 25.86 18.64 14.66
C PRO A 22 25.40 19.69 15.69
N ALA A 23 24.09 19.83 15.92
CA ALA A 23 23.54 20.84 16.84
C ALA A 23 23.35 20.34 18.28
N CYS A 24 23.05 19.05 18.50
CA CYS A 24 22.76 18.51 19.83
C CYS A 24 23.61 17.31 20.25
N GLY A 25 24.41 16.74 19.34
CA GLY A 25 25.30 15.60 19.61
C GLY A 25 24.60 14.25 19.81
N GLN A 26 23.26 14.19 19.76
CA GLN A 26 22.51 12.94 19.85
C GLN A 26 22.69 12.11 18.57
N GLU A 27 22.73 10.79 18.73
CA GLU A 27 22.74 9.85 17.61
C GLU A 27 21.47 10.00 16.76
N MET A 28 21.62 9.95 15.44
CA MET A 28 20.53 10.16 14.48
C MET A 28 19.88 8.84 14.09
N GLU A 29 18.61 8.88 13.71
CA GLU A 29 17.86 7.68 13.30
C GLU A 29 17.77 7.57 11.77
N ILE A 30 17.65 6.35 11.27
CA ILE A 30 17.40 6.11 9.85
C ILE A 30 15.96 6.53 9.54
N TRP A 31 15.79 7.25 8.44
CA TRP A 31 14.51 7.75 7.96
C TRP A 31 14.36 7.46 6.48
N GLU A 32 13.18 6.96 6.11
CA GLU A 32 12.82 6.68 4.72
C GLU A 32 12.03 7.87 4.15
N PRO A 33 12.53 8.54 3.08
CA PRO A 33 11.76 9.58 2.42
C PRO A 33 10.41 9.05 1.92
N PRO A 34 9.31 9.82 2.07
CA PRO A 34 8.01 9.44 1.56
C PRO A 34 8.04 9.13 0.06
N ILE A 35 7.26 8.14 -0.36
CA ILE A 35 7.12 7.78 -1.79
C ILE A 35 6.58 8.97 -2.61
N LEU A 36 5.75 9.81 -1.98
CA LEU A 36 5.25 11.06 -2.53
C LEU A 36 6.00 12.22 -1.86
N ASN A 37 7.02 12.74 -2.54
CA ASN A 37 7.75 13.92 -2.10
C ASN A 37 6.94 15.20 -2.35
N PHE A 38 6.83 16.06 -1.35
CA PHE A 38 6.23 17.38 -1.48
C PHE A 38 7.27 18.35 -2.08
N SER A 39 7.34 18.46 -3.42
CA SER A 39 8.03 19.52 -4.22
C SER A 39 8.01 19.13 -5.72
N ASP A 40 9.02 19.54 -6.49
CA ASP A 40 9.36 19.15 -7.87
C ASP A 40 9.57 17.64 -8.12
N GLY A 41 9.38 16.80 -7.10
CA GLY A 41 9.48 15.35 -7.19
C GLY A 41 10.91 14.79 -7.17
N LEU A 42 11.94 15.65 -7.12
CA LEU A 42 13.34 15.20 -7.15
C LEU A 42 13.81 14.61 -5.81
N GLY A 43 13.14 14.97 -4.70
CA GLY A 43 13.44 14.45 -3.37
C GLY A 43 14.91 14.68 -2.97
N TRP A 44 15.47 13.75 -2.20
CA TRP A 44 16.86 13.81 -1.73
C TRP A 44 17.82 12.91 -2.53
N GLY A 45 17.36 12.25 -3.61
CA GLY A 45 18.24 11.40 -4.43
C GLY A 45 18.82 10.15 -3.73
N THR A 46 18.31 9.80 -2.55
CA THR A 46 18.71 8.62 -1.77
C THR A 46 17.48 7.94 -1.15
N PRO A 47 17.44 6.60 -1.03
CA PRO A 47 16.30 5.90 -0.44
C PRO A 47 16.20 6.06 1.09
N TYR A 48 17.25 6.51 1.77
CA TYR A 48 17.27 6.74 3.21
C TYR A 48 18.16 7.92 3.58
N LEU A 49 17.85 8.54 4.71
CA LEU A 49 18.65 9.59 5.34
C LEU A 49 18.84 9.26 6.83
N PHE A 50 19.84 9.86 7.46
CA PHE A 50 19.86 9.97 8.92
C PHE A 50 19.17 11.27 9.33
N VAL A 51 18.26 11.25 10.30
CA VAL A 51 17.53 12.43 10.78
C VAL A 51 17.57 12.52 12.30
N CYS A 52 17.74 13.74 12.82
CA CYS A 52 17.71 14.00 14.25
C CYS A 52 16.26 14.20 14.73
N PHE A 53 15.76 13.23 15.50
CA PHE A 53 14.42 13.29 16.10
C PHE A 53 14.39 13.82 17.55
N ASN A 54 15.49 14.42 18.02
CA ASN A 54 15.53 15.07 19.32
C ASN A 54 14.70 16.36 19.33
N ASN A 55 13.55 16.35 20.02
CA ASN A 55 12.67 17.53 20.14
C ASN A 55 13.25 18.66 21.00
N ASN A 56 14.38 18.43 21.69
CA ASN A 56 15.13 19.46 22.41
C ASN A 56 16.33 19.99 21.61
N CYS A 57 16.51 19.53 20.36
CA CYS A 57 17.60 19.99 19.51
C CYS A 57 17.48 21.51 19.23
N PRO A 58 18.56 22.31 19.36
CA PRO A 58 18.51 23.75 19.11
C PRO A 58 17.94 24.10 17.73
N THR A 59 18.31 23.37 16.68
CA THR A 59 17.78 23.56 15.32
C THR A 59 16.25 23.40 15.27
N TYR A 60 15.71 22.46 16.05
CA TYR A 60 14.27 22.18 16.09
C TYR A 60 13.51 23.15 16.99
N THR A 61 14.02 23.48 18.17
CA THR A 61 13.33 24.38 19.10
C THR A 61 13.36 25.83 18.61
N GLN A 62 14.52 26.30 18.12
CA GLN A 62 14.68 27.66 17.61
C GLN A 62 14.03 27.84 16.24
N GLY A 63 13.96 26.78 15.43
CA GLY A 63 13.31 26.81 14.12
C GLY A 63 11.83 27.21 14.19
N TRP A 64 11.10 26.77 15.23
CA TRP A 64 9.69 27.16 15.43
C TRP A 64 9.51 28.66 15.58
N ALA A 65 10.34 29.28 16.42
CA ALA A 65 10.31 30.73 16.64
C ALA A 65 10.73 31.48 15.37
N TYR A 66 11.85 31.08 14.77
CA TYR A 66 12.39 31.73 13.58
C TYR A 66 11.40 31.71 12.40
N MET A 67 10.77 30.57 12.12
CA MET A 67 9.80 30.44 11.03
C MET A 67 8.54 31.26 11.27
N GLN A 68 8.08 31.33 12.52
CA GLN A 68 6.93 32.13 12.90
C GLN A 68 7.23 33.63 12.79
N GLU A 69 8.40 34.09 13.24
CA GLU A 69 8.79 35.50 13.23
C GLU A 69 9.13 36.01 11.82
N THR A 70 9.83 35.20 11.02
CA THR A 70 10.32 35.60 9.70
C THR A 70 9.26 35.43 8.61
N PHE A 71 8.49 34.34 8.68
CA PHE A 71 7.58 33.93 7.60
C PHE A 71 6.12 33.80 8.03
N GLY A 72 5.78 33.96 9.32
CA GLY A 72 4.42 33.82 9.81
C GLY A 72 3.86 32.39 9.74
N HIS A 73 4.73 31.39 9.56
CA HIS A 73 4.35 30.00 9.41
C HIS A 73 4.79 29.16 10.61
N LYS A 74 3.90 28.28 11.09
CA LYS A 74 4.22 27.27 12.08
C LYS A 74 4.98 26.11 11.41
N ALA A 75 6.30 26.24 11.35
CA ALA A 75 7.21 25.23 10.84
C ALA A 75 8.52 25.25 11.64
N SER A 76 9.33 24.20 11.53
CA SER A 76 10.67 24.15 12.08
C SER A 76 11.56 23.29 11.20
N TYR A 77 12.76 22.96 11.67
CA TYR A 77 13.77 22.19 10.96
C TYR A 77 14.26 21.02 11.80
N ARG A 78 14.52 19.88 11.16
CA ARG A 78 15.32 18.78 11.72
C ARG A 78 16.62 18.66 10.94
N ASN A 79 17.73 18.43 11.64
CA ASN A 79 19.00 18.14 10.97
C ASN A 79 18.92 16.76 10.31
N MET A 80 19.43 16.66 9.09
CA MET A 80 19.56 15.43 8.32
C MET A 80 21.01 15.24 7.84
N CYS A 81 21.39 14.00 7.58
CA CYS A 81 22.69 13.64 7.04
C CYS A 81 22.52 12.61 5.92
N TYR A 82 23.22 12.83 4.82
CA TYR A 82 23.26 11.91 3.69
C TYR A 82 24.14 10.70 4.03
N PRO A 83 23.63 9.47 3.89
CA PRO A 83 24.43 8.29 4.14
C PRO A 83 25.72 8.24 3.33
N PHE A 84 26.76 7.64 3.90
CA PHE A 84 28.08 7.47 3.27
C PHE A 84 28.78 8.80 2.92
N THR A 85 28.32 9.89 3.53
CA THR A 85 28.93 11.22 3.40
C THR A 85 28.97 11.89 4.78
N GLU A 86 29.64 13.04 4.86
CA GLU A 86 29.59 13.95 6.00
C GLU A 86 28.72 15.18 5.68
N GLN A 87 27.85 15.09 4.68
CA GLN A 87 26.99 16.20 4.26
C GLN A 87 25.76 16.28 5.17
N PHE A 88 25.69 17.35 5.95
CA PHE A 88 24.55 17.69 6.80
C PHE A 88 23.72 18.80 6.18
N GLU A 89 22.40 18.65 6.27
CA GLU A 89 21.43 19.63 5.82
C GLU A 89 20.27 19.73 6.82
N THR A 90 19.28 20.55 6.50
CA THR A 90 18.07 20.68 7.31
C THR A 90 16.83 20.35 6.50
N MET A 91 15.92 19.57 7.10
CA MET A 91 14.63 19.23 6.54
C MET A 91 13.54 20.03 7.25
N PRO A 92 12.66 20.74 6.53
CA PRO A 92 11.53 21.43 7.14
C PRO A 92 10.49 20.44 7.69
N VAL A 93 9.89 20.78 8.82
CA VAL A 93 8.80 20.03 9.46
C VAL A 93 7.67 20.98 9.83
N PHE A 94 6.43 20.59 9.55
CA PHE A 94 5.24 21.44 9.71
C PHE A 94 4.40 21.11 10.95
N SER A 95 4.81 20.08 11.69
CA SER A 95 4.24 19.70 12.98
C SER A 95 5.28 18.97 13.83
N ASP A 96 4.94 18.74 15.09
CA ASP A 96 5.63 17.83 16.00
C ASP A 96 5.71 16.40 15.45
N GLN A 97 4.71 15.99 14.67
CA GLN A 97 4.64 14.69 13.99
C GLN A 97 5.48 14.62 12.69
N GLY A 98 6.04 15.75 12.23
CA GLY A 98 6.78 15.83 10.98
C GLY A 98 7.96 14.85 10.91
N GLY A 99 7.88 13.90 9.98
CA GLY A 99 8.90 12.88 9.70
C GLY A 99 8.86 11.64 10.60
N LEU A 100 8.06 11.62 11.69
CA LEU A 100 8.06 10.50 12.64
C LEU A 100 7.49 9.20 12.07
N ALA A 101 6.57 9.28 11.10
CA ALA A 101 5.91 8.11 10.53
C ALA A 101 6.81 7.25 9.64
N GLN A 102 7.97 7.76 9.21
CA GLN A 102 8.90 7.06 8.32
C GLN A 102 10.27 6.79 8.98
N VAL A 103 10.32 6.82 10.31
CA VAL A 103 11.50 6.40 11.06
C VAL A 103 11.65 4.89 10.91
N VAL A 104 12.81 4.46 10.43
CA VAL A 104 13.14 3.04 10.28
C VAL A 104 13.63 2.51 11.62
N THR A 105 12.79 1.71 12.25
CA THR A 105 13.07 0.96 13.48
C THR A 105 13.15 -0.53 13.18
N GLU A 106 13.76 -1.30 14.08
CA GLU A 106 13.79 -2.78 13.98
C GLU A 106 12.38 -3.37 13.82
N GLU A 107 11.40 -2.82 14.52
CA GLU A 107 10.00 -3.24 14.43
C GLU A 107 9.41 -2.98 13.04
N THR A 108 9.66 -1.80 12.46
CA THR A 108 9.16 -1.45 11.12
C THR A 108 9.79 -2.30 10.02
N VAL A 109 11.07 -2.62 10.12
CA VAL A 109 11.76 -3.51 9.17
C VAL A 109 11.16 -4.92 9.26
N ALA A 110 10.99 -5.44 10.48
CA ALA A 110 10.39 -6.76 10.69
C ALA A 110 8.94 -6.83 10.16
N GLU A 111 8.15 -5.78 10.30
CA GLU A 111 6.80 -5.72 9.74
C GLU A 111 6.81 -5.68 8.20
N GLN A 112 7.69 -4.90 7.59
CA GLN A 112 7.85 -4.88 6.14
C GLN A 112 8.24 -6.26 5.59
N ASP A 113 9.14 -6.97 6.28
CA ASP A 113 9.55 -8.32 5.92
C ASP A 113 8.39 -9.32 6.04
N ARG A 114 7.61 -9.27 7.12
CA ARG A 114 6.39 -10.09 7.29
C ARG A 114 5.40 -9.86 6.14
N ILE A 115 5.11 -8.60 5.80
CA ILE A 115 4.20 -8.26 4.71
C ILE A 115 4.76 -8.77 3.37
N ARG A 116 6.07 -8.65 3.15
CA ARG A 116 6.74 -9.12 1.92
C ARG A 116 6.66 -10.65 1.80
N GLU A 117 6.95 -11.38 2.87
CA GLU A 117 6.85 -12.84 2.92
C GLU A 117 5.41 -13.32 2.73
N ALA A 118 4.45 -12.70 3.42
CA ALA A 118 3.02 -12.96 3.22
C ALA A 118 2.60 -12.71 1.78
N THR A 119 3.09 -11.62 1.16
CA THR A 119 2.81 -11.31 -0.25
C THR A 119 3.37 -12.39 -1.17
N LYS A 120 4.63 -12.80 -1.00
CA LYS A 120 5.25 -13.88 -1.78
C LYS A 120 4.46 -15.18 -1.64
N ARG A 121 4.13 -15.57 -0.41
CA ARG A 121 3.31 -16.74 -0.09
C ARG A 121 1.96 -16.68 -0.79
N GLY A 122 1.26 -15.55 -0.69
CA GLY A 122 -0.04 -15.34 -1.31
C GLY A 122 0.00 -15.51 -2.83
N PHE A 123 1.01 -14.94 -3.51
CA PHE A 123 1.17 -15.12 -4.96
C PHE A 123 1.53 -16.56 -5.35
N SER A 124 2.34 -17.26 -4.55
CA SER A 124 2.61 -18.69 -4.78
C SER A 124 1.34 -19.54 -4.67
N LEU A 125 0.52 -19.31 -3.64
CA LEU A 125 -0.77 -19.99 -3.47
C LEU A 125 -1.73 -19.69 -4.62
N LEU A 126 -1.83 -18.43 -5.04
CA LEU A 126 -2.64 -18.05 -6.19
C LEU A 126 -2.23 -18.81 -7.46
N ALA A 127 -0.93 -18.89 -7.74
CA ALA A 127 -0.43 -19.62 -8.90
C ALA A 127 -0.81 -21.11 -8.87
N GLU A 128 -0.72 -21.74 -7.69
CA GLU A 128 -1.16 -23.11 -7.46
C GLU A 128 -2.67 -23.26 -7.72
N PHE A 129 -3.50 -22.45 -7.08
CA PHE A 129 -4.96 -22.49 -7.22
C PHE A 129 -5.43 -22.24 -8.64
N TYR A 130 -4.71 -21.40 -9.40
CA TYR A 130 -5.02 -21.18 -10.82
C TYR A 130 -4.79 -22.41 -11.69
N THR A 131 -3.73 -23.16 -11.36
CA THR A 131 -3.33 -24.36 -12.09
C THR A 131 -4.29 -25.51 -11.79
N THR A 132 -4.69 -25.65 -10.53
CA THR A 132 -5.66 -26.66 -10.07
C THR A 132 -7.12 -26.28 -10.32
N LYS A 133 -7.39 -25.05 -10.76
CA LYS A 133 -8.74 -24.48 -10.98
C LYS A 133 -9.59 -24.41 -9.71
N SER A 134 -8.94 -24.30 -8.55
CA SER A 134 -9.59 -24.17 -7.24
C SER A 134 -10.09 -22.74 -7.01
N TRP A 135 -11.16 -22.32 -7.70
CA TRP A 135 -11.69 -20.95 -7.59
C TRP A 135 -12.16 -20.59 -6.17
N TYR A 136 -12.66 -21.56 -5.40
CA TYR A 136 -13.11 -21.35 -4.02
C TYR A 136 -11.97 -20.91 -3.09
N GLU A 137 -10.77 -21.47 -3.27
CA GLU A 137 -9.59 -21.08 -2.49
C GLU A 137 -9.11 -19.67 -2.86
N VAL A 138 -9.16 -19.33 -4.15
CA VAL A 138 -8.88 -17.95 -4.61
C VAL A 138 -9.87 -16.96 -4.01
N LEU A 139 -11.16 -17.31 -3.98
CA LEU A 139 -12.21 -16.48 -3.37
C LEU A 139 -11.98 -16.33 -1.86
N THR A 140 -11.60 -17.39 -1.17
CA THR A 140 -11.29 -17.34 0.26
C THR A 140 -10.12 -16.40 0.54
N LEU A 141 -9.05 -16.49 -0.26
CA LEU A 141 -7.89 -15.59 -0.16
C LEU A 141 -8.25 -14.13 -0.44
N LEU A 142 -9.18 -13.87 -1.36
CA LEU A 142 -9.70 -12.53 -1.63
C LEU A 142 -10.48 -11.95 -0.44
N LEU A 143 -11.30 -12.77 0.21
CA LEU A 143 -12.17 -12.36 1.31
C LEU A 143 -11.42 -12.18 2.63
N ASP A 144 -10.24 -12.77 2.78
CA ASP A 144 -9.40 -12.60 3.95
C ASP A 144 -8.83 -11.18 4.05
N ALA A 145 -9.20 -10.45 5.10
CA ALA A 145 -8.75 -9.08 5.34
C ALA A 145 -7.30 -8.99 5.86
N THR A 146 -6.73 -10.11 6.34
CA THR A 146 -5.34 -10.18 6.82
C THR A 146 -4.35 -10.33 5.68
N GLU A 147 -4.82 -10.72 4.50
CA GLU A 147 -3.98 -10.88 3.32
C GLU A 147 -3.59 -9.52 2.69
N PRO A 148 -2.37 -9.39 2.13
CA PRO A 148 -1.93 -8.15 1.52
C PRO A 148 -2.83 -7.69 0.38
N ALA A 149 -3.11 -6.39 0.31
CA ALA A 149 -4.02 -5.81 -0.69
C ALA A 149 -3.67 -6.17 -2.14
N LYS A 150 -2.38 -6.30 -2.47
CA LYS A 150 -1.90 -6.73 -3.81
C LYS A 150 -2.30 -8.16 -4.14
N VAL A 151 -2.22 -9.07 -3.17
CA VAL A 151 -2.62 -10.48 -3.31
C VAL A 151 -4.13 -10.53 -3.51
N ARG A 152 -4.90 -9.82 -2.68
CA ARG A 152 -6.36 -9.74 -2.79
C ARG A 152 -6.82 -9.18 -4.14
N LEU A 153 -6.19 -8.11 -4.63
CA LEU A 153 -6.49 -7.57 -5.96
C LEU A 153 -6.28 -8.61 -7.06
N LYS A 154 -5.17 -9.34 -7.00
CA LYS A 154 -4.91 -10.40 -7.97
C LYS A 154 -5.90 -11.55 -7.85
N ALA A 155 -6.26 -11.92 -6.63
CA ALA A 155 -7.27 -12.93 -6.35
C ALA A 155 -8.62 -12.55 -6.97
N ALA A 156 -9.07 -11.29 -6.85
CA ALA A 156 -10.31 -10.81 -7.50
C ALA A 156 -10.28 -11.00 -9.02
N GLU A 157 -9.19 -10.63 -9.68
CA GLU A 157 -9.05 -10.86 -11.13
C GLU A 157 -9.16 -12.34 -11.48
N MET A 158 -8.48 -13.20 -10.71
CA MET A 158 -8.43 -14.64 -10.94
C MET A 158 -9.78 -15.32 -10.68
N VAL A 159 -10.53 -14.93 -9.66
CA VAL A 159 -11.90 -15.43 -9.46
C VAL A 159 -12.78 -15.07 -10.66
N GLY A 160 -12.62 -13.89 -11.27
CA GLY A 160 -13.31 -13.57 -12.52
C GLY A 160 -12.95 -14.51 -13.68
N ASP A 161 -11.71 -14.99 -13.72
CA ASP A 161 -11.17 -15.83 -14.79
C ASP A 161 -11.40 -17.33 -14.59
N ILE A 162 -11.68 -17.82 -13.39
CA ILE A 162 -11.91 -19.26 -13.13
C ILE A 162 -13.15 -19.57 -12.30
N GLY A 163 -13.78 -18.58 -11.68
CA GLY A 163 -14.93 -18.75 -10.81
C GLY A 163 -16.19 -19.18 -11.54
N ASP A 164 -16.99 -19.97 -10.83
CA ASP A 164 -18.32 -20.39 -11.23
C ASP A 164 -19.39 -19.39 -10.73
N LEU A 165 -20.66 -19.65 -11.07
CA LEU A 165 -21.79 -18.79 -10.68
C LEU A 165 -21.92 -18.62 -9.16
N GLU A 166 -21.48 -19.59 -8.37
CA GLU A 166 -21.51 -19.54 -6.91
C GLU A 166 -20.57 -18.48 -6.31
N ALA A 167 -19.55 -18.04 -7.06
CA ALA A 167 -18.66 -16.97 -6.63
C ALA A 167 -19.31 -15.59 -6.68
N ILE A 168 -20.42 -15.42 -7.41
CA ILE A 168 -21.05 -14.11 -7.66
C ILE A 168 -21.63 -13.52 -6.39
N GLU A 169 -22.40 -14.30 -5.64
CA GLU A 169 -23.08 -13.82 -4.44
C GLU A 169 -22.09 -13.35 -3.35
N PRO A 170 -21.03 -14.11 -3.01
CA PRO A 170 -19.97 -13.63 -2.11
C PRO A 170 -19.29 -12.35 -2.59
N LEU A 171 -18.99 -12.23 -3.89
CA LEU A 171 -18.33 -11.05 -4.46
C LEU A 171 -19.22 -9.80 -4.41
N ARG A 172 -20.53 -9.95 -4.55
CA ARG A 172 -21.49 -8.84 -4.52
C ARG A 172 -21.84 -8.37 -3.12
N SER A 173 -22.03 -9.32 -2.22
CA SER A 173 -22.54 -9.04 -0.87
C SER A 173 -21.43 -8.61 0.10
N TYR A 174 -20.16 -8.83 -0.25
CA TYR A 174 -19.02 -8.43 0.57
C TYR A 174 -18.56 -7.00 0.28
N ASN A 175 -18.38 -6.19 1.34
CA ASN A 175 -17.78 -4.86 1.24
C ASN A 175 -16.29 -4.91 1.62
N PHE A 176 -15.43 -4.66 0.63
CA PHE A 176 -13.97 -4.75 0.81
C PHE A 176 -13.35 -3.53 1.51
N GLY A 177 -14.11 -2.46 1.76
CA GLY A 177 -13.61 -1.21 2.38
C GLY A 177 -12.62 -0.41 1.52
N ASN A 178 -12.20 -0.96 0.38
CA ASN A 178 -11.28 -0.34 -0.58
C ASN A 178 -11.98 -0.24 -1.95
N ALA A 179 -12.07 0.98 -2.50
CA ALA A 179 -12.75 1.24 -3.76
C ALA A 179 -12.17 0.43 -4.94
N ILE A 180 -10.84 0.24 -4.98
CA ILE A 180 -10.16 -0.51 -6.03
C ILE A 180 -10.52 -2.00 -5.95
N LEU A 181 -10.57 -2.57 -4.75
CA LEU A 181 -10.99 -3.96 -4.55
C LEU A 181 -12.47 -4.16 -4.89
N ASN A 182 -13.34 -3.24 -4.48
CA ASN A 182 -14.77 -3.28 -4.83
C ASN A 182 -14.96 -3.23 -6.35
N GLU A 183 -14.24 -2.36 -7.05
CA GLU A 183 -14.27 -2.28 -8.52
C GLU A 183 -13.75 -3.58 -9.17
N ALA A 184 -12.67 -4.15 -8.64
CA ALA A 184 -12.13 -5.43 -9.11
C ALA A 184 -13.12 -6.59 -8.92
N ALA A 185 -13.81 -6.65 -7.78
CA ALA A 185 -14.85 -7.64 -7.52
C ALA A 185 -16.05 -7.50 -8.47
N GLN A 186 -16.50 -6.26 -8.76
CA GLN A 186 -17.55 -6.01 -9.74
C GLN A 186 -17.14 -6.45 -11.16
N LYS A 187 -15.90 -6.15 -11.55
CA LYS A 187 -15.32 -6.62 -12.82
C LYS A 187 -15.26 -8.14 -12.88
N ALA A 188 -14.92 -8.80 -11.77
CA ALA A 188 -14.90 -10.26 -11.68
C ALA A 188 -16.30 -10.85 -11.89
N VAL A 189 -17.34 -10.30 -11.25
CA VAL A 189 -18.74 -10.71 -11.45
C VAL A 189 -19.15 -10.55 -12.92
N ALA A 190 -18.81 -9.44 -13.55
CA ALA A 190 -19.10 -9.21 -14.97
C ALA A 190 -18.44 -10.27 -15.88
N LYS A 191 -17.17 -10.61 -15.63
CA LYS A 191 -16.45 -11.67 -16.34
C LYS A 191 -17.09 -13.05 -16.16
N ILE A 192 -17.53 -13.39 -14.94
CA ILE A 192 -18.21 -14.67 -14.67
C ILE A 192 -19.51 -14.75 -15.47
N HIS A 193 -20.31 -13.69 -15.46
CA HIS A 193 -21.54 -13.62 -16.26
C HIS A 193 -21.29 -13.78 -17.76
N GLU A 194 -20.28 -13.10 -18.29
CA GLU A 194 -19.90 -13.20 -19.70
C GLU A 194 -19.53 -14.63 -20.09
N ARG A 195 -18.64 -15.28 -19.34
CA ARG A 195 -18.22 -16.68 -19.56
C ARG A 195 -19.38 -17.68 -19.51
N HIS A 196 -20.32 -17.48 -18.59
CA HIS A 196 -21.44 -18.39 -18.38
C HIS A 196 -22.69 -18.02 -19.20
N PHE A 197 -22.62 -16.97 -20.04
CA PHE A 197 -23.75 -16.45 -20.79
C PHE A 197 -24.98 -16.16 -19.90
N THR A 198 -24.73 -15.61 -18.71
CA THR A 198 -25.75 -15.23 -17.73
C THR A 198 -25.79 -13.72 -17.52
N LEU A 199 -26.85 -13.24 -16.87
CA LEU A 199 -26.98 -11.90 -16.30
C LEU A 199 -27.88 -11.98 -15.06
N GLU A 200 -27.81 -10.98 -14.20
CA GLU A 200 -28.73 -10.85 -13.06
C GLU A 200 -30.03 -10.16 -13.48
N CYS A 201 -31.17 -10.69 -13.03
CA CYS A 201 -32.46 -10.07 -13.26
C CYS A 201 -32.55 -8.73 -12.51
N PRO A 202 -32.86 -7.59 -13.18
CA PRO A 202 -32.94 -6.29 -12.53
C PRO A 202 -34.08 -6.15 -11.52
N TYR A 203 -35.03 -7.10 -11.50
CA TYR A 203 -36.20 -7.05 -10.64
C TYR A 203 -36.11 -7.95 -9.40
N CYS A 204 -35.38 -9.07 -9.49
CA CYS A 204 -35.30 -10.04 -8.40
C CYS A 204 -33.88 -10.54 -8.12
N ALA A 205 -32.85 -9.96 -8.75
CA ALA A 205 -31.44 -10.29 -8.61
C ALA A 205 -31.02 -11.73 -8.99
N GLU A 206 -31.97 -12.63 -9.25
CA GLU A 206 -31.68 -14.00 -9.67
C GLU A 206 -30.87 -14.08 -10.97
N ILE A 207 -29.94 -15.04 -11.01
CA ILE A 207 -29.10 -15.31 -12.18
C ILE A 207 -29.91 -16.03 -13.26
N ILE A 208 -29.99 -15.42 -14.44
CA ILE A 208 -30.73 -15.91 -15.59
C ILE A 208 -29.85 -15.95 -16.84
N LYS A 209 -30.30 -16.63 -17.90
CA LYS A 209 -29.57 -16.67 -19.18
C LYS A 209 -29.59 -15.29 -19.83
N LYS A 210 -28.47 -14.87 -20.41
CA LYS A 210 -28.30 -13.56 -21.06
C LYS A 210 -29.31 -13.29 -22.19
N ARG A 211 -29.76 -14.35 -22.86
CA ARG A 211 -30.76 -14.29 -23.95
C ARG A 211 -32.22 -14.34 -23.48
N ALA A 212 -32.48 -14.39 -22.17
CA ALA A 212 -33.83 -14.47 -21.65
C ALA A 212 -34.59 -13.16 -21.92
N LYS A 213 -35.79 -13.25 -22.50
CA LYS A 213 -36.71 -12.11 -22.64
C LYS A 213 -37.64 -11.96 -21.43
N VAL A 214 -37.87 -13.06 -20.71
CA VAL A 214 -38.71 -13.12 -19.52
C VAL A 214 -37.92 -13.82 -18.43
N CYS A 215 -37.91 -13.28 -17.22
CA CYS A 215 -37.27 -13.93 -16.08
C CYS A 215 -38.05 -15.18 -15.66
N LYS A 216 -37.37 -16.33 -15.58
CA LYS A 216 -37.99 -17.61 -15.15
C LYS A 216 -38.41 -17.62 -13.67
N HIS A 217 -37.89 -16.69 -12.86
CA HIS A 217 -38.15 -16.62 -11.41
C HIS A 217 -39.29 -15.67 -11.08
N CYS A 218 -39.25 -14.43 -11.58
CA CYS A 218 -40.25 -13.40 -11.26
C CYS A 218 -41.29 -13.15 -12.37
N GLY A 219 -41.14 -13.78 -13.55
CA GLY A 219 -42.08 -13.67 -14.66
C GLY A 219 -42.11 -12.31 -15.38
N LYS A 220 -41.28 -11.34 -14.97
CA LYS A 220 -41.21 -10.02 -15.60
C LYS A 220 -40.44 -10.06 -16.92
N GLU A 221 -40.90 -9.26 -17.88
CA GLU A 221 -40.19 -9.01 -19.14
C GLU A 221 -38.92 -8.19 -18.88
N LEU A 222 -37.81 -8.69 -19.41
CA LEU A 222 -36.51 -8.06 -19.38
C LEU A 222 -36.46 -7.16 -20.61
N SER A 223 -36.69 -5.87 -20.40
CA SER A 223 -36.44 -4.86 -21.41
C SER A 223 -34.95 -4.88 -21.71
N THR A 224 -34.59 -5.46 -22.86
CA THR A 224 -33.23 -5.36 -23.43
C THR A 224 -32.79 -3.91 -23.52
#